data_AF-A0A1V5XIT1-F1
#
_entry.id   AF-A0A1V5XIT1-F1
#
_cell.length_a   1.000
_cell.length_b   1.000
_cell.length_c   1.000
_cell.angle_alpha   90.00
_cell.angle_beta   90.00
_cell.angle_gamma   90.00
#
_symmetry.space_group_name_H-M   'P 1'
#
loop_
_entity.id
_entity.type
_entity.pdbx_description
1 polymer ?
#
loop_
_entity_poly.entity_id
_entity_poly.type
_entity_poly.pdbx_seq_one_letter_code
_entity_poly.pdbx_strand_id
1 'polypeptide(L)'
;MEMFKYKAINRDGKIVKGTLDAPDKISAINKLKELKYTPLKVSVGSIFDSEIDLGFLNKVKPKDLSIFCNQFAILLDSGIPVLSALDILKRQTENRKLRKITANMQDEVQKGQSLNAAMRNHKDVFPDIMLNIIEAGELSGNLEDSFLKMSVHFEKEIAITGKIKGSMTYAIVLLFIAVIVIAILLIGVVPNFVKMFESSGTELPGTTKLLLKISGGVTKYWYLILLGIFSLVVGFKLLKRTEIGSLGIDKIKLMIPVVGELNKKIIISRFARILSSLVASGLPLFTALEIVSKVVGNKVYRRAVETVRASVGHGLTLTQALIETDMFMKMTVQMIKVGEDTGRLESVLDKIGDFYDEEIAEQTEKVTSLMEPALISVLAVVIGFIVLSIVQPMFGMMETIG
;
A
#
# COMPACT_ATOMS: atom_id res chain seq x y z
N MET A 1 17.29 30.93 26.20
CA MET A 1 18.43 30.13 25.70
C MET A 1 18.12 29.81 24.26
N GLU A 2 19.06 30.04 23.36
CA GLU A 2 18.89 29.79 21.93
C GLU A 2 19.86 28.68 21.49
N MET A 3 19.38 27.81 20.60
CA MET A 3 20.19 26.77 19.97
C MET A 3 21.01 27.38 18.83
N PHE A 4 22.33 27.37 18.93
CA PHE A 4 23.22 27.83 17.86
C PHE A 4 23.77 26.63 17.07
N LYS A 5 23.68 26.68 15.74
CA LYS A 5 24.44 25.76 14.89
C LYS A 5 25.83 26.35 14.66
N TYR A 6 26.86 25.50 14.80
CA TYR A 6 28.23 25.87 14.53
C TYR A 6 28.90 24.96 13.50
N LYS A 7 29.80 25.55 12.72
CA LYS A 7 30.81 24.86 11.93
C LYS A 7 32.15 25.33 12.48
N ALA A 8 32.97 24.42 13.00
CA ALA A 8 34.25 24.75 13.61
C ALA A 8 35.32 23.74 13.20
N ILE A 9 36.59 24.10 13.36
CA ILE A 9 37.73 23.23 13.11
C ILE A 9 38.20 22.67 14.45
N ASN A 10 38.30 21.34 14.57
CA ASN A 10 38.87 20.70 15.75
C ASN A 10 40.41 20.73 15.74
N ARG A 11 41.05 20.26 16.80
CA ARG A 11 42.52 20.22 16.91
C ARG A 11 43.22 19.42 15.79
N ASP A 12 42.52 18.49 15.17
CA ASP A 12 43.04 17.63 14.09
C ASP A 12 42.83 18.25 12.69
N GLY A 13 42.39 19.51 12.61
CA GLY A 13 42.11 20.20 11.34
C GLY A 13 40.82 19.73 10.66
N LYS A 14 40.02 18.86 11.30
CA LYS A 14 38.74 18.37 10.75
C LYS A 14 37.61 19.35 11.04
N ILE A 15 36.77 19.56 10.04
CA ILE A 15 35.56 20.37 10.15
C ILE A 15 34.50 19.58 10.92
N VAL A 16 34.10 20.09 12.09
CA VAL A 16 33.05 19.54 12.93
C VAL A 16 31.82 20.46 12.86
N LYS A 17 30.63 19.86 12.71
CA LYS A 17 29.34 20.55 12.74
C LYS A 17 28.53 20.06 13.94
N GLY A 18 27.88 20.96 14.64
CA GLY A 18 27.07 20.62 15.81
C GLY A 18 26.09 21.72 16.20
N THR A 19 25.31 21.46 17.24
CA THR A 19 24.43 22.43 17.90
C THR A 19 24.93 22.70 19.33
N LEU A 20 24.79 23.92 19.80
CA LEU A 20 25.25 24.36 21.10
C LEU A 20 24.23 25.32 21.72
N ASP A 21 23.84 25.05 22.97
CA ASP A 21 22.99 25.95 23.75
C ASP A 21 23.79 27.10 24.35
N ALA A 22 23.39 28.32 24.00
CA ALA A 22 23.96 29.53 24.56
C ALA A 22 22.89 30.64 24.71
N PRO A 23 23.08 31.58 25.63
CA PRO A 23 22.19 32.74 25.77
C PRO A 23 22.33 33.72 24.59
N ASP A 24 23.48 33.78 23.94
CA ASP A 24 23.76 34.66 22.81
C ASP A 24 24.92 34.11 21.93
N LYS A 25 25.12 34.71 20.75
CA LYS A 25 26.14 34.29 19.78
C LYS A 25 27.58 34.39 20.31
N ILE A 26 27.87 35.37 21.17
CA ILE A 26 29.20 35.59 21.76
C ILE A 26 29.47 34.49 22.79
N SER A 27 28.48 34.15 23.60
CA SER A 27 28.52 33.03 24.54
C SER A 27 28.69 31.67 23.83
N ALA A 28 28.07 31.47 22.66
CA ALA A 28 28.27 30.28 21.83
C ALA A 28 29.71 30.18 21.31
N ILE A 29 30.28 31.29 20.83
CA ILE A 29 31.67 31.35 20.35
C ILE A 29 32.66 31.06 21.49
N ASN A 30 32.40 31.58 22.69
CA ASN A 30 33.28 31.37 23.84
C ASN A 30 33.28 29.92 24.32
N LYS A 31 32.12 29.27 24.41
CA LYS A 31 32.03 27.83 24.67
C LYS A 31 32.75 26.98 23.62
N LEU A 32 32.70 27.35 22.34
CA LEU A 32 33.46 26.65 21.30
C LEU A 32 34.97 26.80 21.47
N LYS A 33 35.42 27.99 21.90
CA LYS A 33 36.84 28.21 22.23
C LYS A 33 37.30 27.43 23.46
N GLU A 34 36.46 27.31 24.49
CA GLU A 34 36.73 26.45 25.66
C GLU A 34 36.88 24.97 25.24
N LEU A 35 36.05 24.53 24.30
CA LEU A 35 36.13 23.20 23.68
C LEU A 35 37.28 23.07 22.66
N LYS A 36 38.15 24.08 22.53
CA LYS A 36 39.30 24.12 21.61
C LYS A 36 38.91 23.92 20.14
N TYR A 37 37.70 24.38 19.78
CA TYR A 37 37.21 24.44 18.42
C TYR A 37 37.34 25.85 17.87
N THR A 38 37.92 25.99 16.67
CA THR A 38 38.03 27.29 16.00
C THR A 38 36.77 27.54 15.16
N PRO A 39 35.90 28.49 15.52
CA PRO A 39 34.62 28.68 14.85
C PRO A 39 34.80 29.30 13.45
N LEU A 40 34.23 28.66 12.43
CA LEU A 40 34.15 29.16 11.04
C LEU A 40 32.83 29.87 10.76
N LYS A 41 31.73 29.36 11.32
CA LYS A 41 30.38 29.93 11.17
C LYS A 41 29.54 29.57 12.39
N VAL A 42 28.93 30.58 13.02
CA VAL A 42 27.97 30.43 14.11
C VAL A 42 26.70 31.18 13.72
N SER A 43 25.59 30.46 13.58
CA SER A 43 24.29 31.02 13.20
C SER A 43 23.21 30.56 14.18
N VAL A 44 22.26 31.43 14.49
CA VAL A 44 21.05 31.07 15.24
C VAL A 44 20.36 29.94 14.49
N GLY A 45 20.15 28.81 15.16
CA GLY A 45 19.43 27.68 14.58
C GLY A 45 17.98 28.10 14.36
N SER A 46 17.60 28.40 13.12
CA SER A 46 16.19 28.50 12.77
C SER A 46 15.54 27.14 12.97
N ILE A 47 14.36 27.12 13.59
CA ILE A 47 13.49 25.94 13.75
C ILE A 47 13.20 25.27 12.39
N PHE A 48 13.40 26.00 11.28
CA PHE A 48 13.23 25.51 9.92
C PHE A 48 14.43 24.78 9.29
N ASP A 49 15.58 24.76 9.96
CA ASP A 49 16.83 24.23 9.38
C ASP A 49 17.27 22.91 10.02
N SER A 50 16.49 22.34 10.94
CA SER A 50 16.56 20.90 11.21
C SER A 50 16.46 20.16 9.88
N GLU A 51 17.30 19.16 9.63
CA GLU A 51 17.01 18.17 8.58
C GLU A 51 15.55 17.77 8.79
N ILE A 52 14.67 18.27 7.93
CA ILE A 52 13.29 17.85 7.92
C ILE A 52 13.40 16.41 7.47
N ASP A 53 13.46 15.50 8.44
CA ASP A 53 13.26 14.09 8.21
C ASP A 53 11.81 13.99 7.75
N LEU A 54 11.62 14.17 6.44
CA LEU A 54 10.40 13.92 5.72
C LEU A 54 10.18 12.41 5.77
N GLY A 55 9.96 11.86 6.97
CA GLY A 55 9.77 10.44 7.24
C GLY A 55 8.57 9.86 6.49
N PHE A 56 7.71 10.73 5.97
CA PHE A 56 6.62 10.36 5.05
C PHE A 56 7.09 10.06 3.62
N LEU A 57 8.16 10.70 3.13
CA LEU A 57 8.67 10.53 1.76
C LEU A 57 9.66 9.35 1.63
N ASN A 58 10.25 8.87 2.73
CA ASN A 58 11.24 7.79 2.74
C ASN A 58 10.68 6.42 3.17
N LYS A 59 9.38 6.15 2.99
CA LYS A 59 8.81 4.84 3.31
C LYS A 59 9.42 3.76 2.41
N VAL A 60 9.92 2.68 3.01
CA VAL A 60 10.42 1.50 2.29
C VAL A 60 9.25 0.79 1.61
N LYS A 61 9.34 0.61 0.29
CA LYS A 61 8.33 -0.07 -0.53
C LYS A 61 8.71 -1.55 -0.73
N PRO A 62 7.76 -2.44 -1.07
CA PRO A 62 8.06 -3.82 -1.42
C PRO A 62 9.12 -3.95 -2.54
N LYS A 63 9.12 -3.01 -3.50
CA LYS A 63 10.14 -2.94 -4.56
C LYS A 63 11.56 -2.71 -4.02
N ASP A 64 11.70 -1.87 -3.00
CA ASP A 64 13.00 -1.62 -2.37
C ASP A 64 13.50 -2.89 -1.65
N LEU A 65 12.60 -3.62 -0.99
CA LEU A 65 12.91 -4.89 -0.32
C LEU A 65 13.25 -6.00 -1.32
N SER A 66 12.52 -6.11 -2.44
CA SER A 66 12.83 -7.04 -3.52
C SER A 66 14.24 -6.84 -4.07
N ILE A 67 14.59 -5.59 -4.43
CA ILE A 67 15.93 -5.27 -4.94
C ILE A 67 17.00 -5.54 -3.88
N PHE A 68 16.76 -5.14 -2.64
CA PHE A 68 17.66 -5.40 -1.52
C PHE A 68 17.93 -6.90 -1.34
N CYS A 69 16.88 -7.73 -1.32
CA CYS A 69 17.00 -9.18 -1.20
C CYS A 69 17.76 -9.79 -2.38
N ASN A 70 17.43 -9.39 -3.61
CA ASN A 70 18.10 -9.90 -4.80
C ASN A 70 19.60 -9.58 -4.81
N GLN A 71 19.96 -8.33 -4.50
CA GLN A 71 21.36 -7.92 -4.42
C GLN A 71 22.09 -8.65 -3.29
N PHE A 72 21.45 -8.81 -2.13
CA PHE A 72 22.03 -9.57 -1.02
C PHE A 72 22.31 -11.02 -1.43
N ALA A 73 21.33 -11.70 -2.07
CA ALA A 73 21.48 -13.06 -2.56
C ALA A 73 22.66 -13.19 -3.53
N ILE A 74 22.73 -12.33 -4.57
CA ILE A 74 23.83 -12.34 -5.56
C ILE A 74 25.20 -12.15 -4.90
N LEU A 75 25.31 -11.26 -3.92
CA LEU A 75 26.57 -11.02 -3.22
C LEU A 75 26.99 -12.25 -2.40
N LEU A 76 26.04 -12.89 -1.70
CA LEU A 76 26.31 -14.09 -0.91
C LEU A 76 26.67 -15.30 -1.78
N ASP A 77 25.95 -15.52 -2.89
CA ASP A 77 26.24 -16.55 -3.89
C ASP A 77 27.68 -16.38 -4.45
N SER A 78 28.11 -15.13 -4.63
CA SER A 78 29.48 -14.80 -5.03
C SER A 78 30.54 -15.03 -3.93
N GLY A 79 30.15 -15.60 -2.78
CA GLY A 79 31.03 -15.87 -1.65
C GLY A 79 31.41 -14.62 -0.84
N ILE A 80 30.73 -13.49 -1.03
CA ILE A 80 31.03 -12.26 -0.29
C ILE A 80 30.49 -12.39 1.14
N PRO A 81 31.32 -12.17 2.18
CA PRO A 81 30.86 -12.23 3.56
C PRO A 81 29.75 -11.21 3.87
N VAL A 82 28.83 -11.56 4.76
CA VAL A 82 27.67 -10.74 5.17
C VAL A 82 28.04 -9.29 5.50
N LEU A 83 29.11 -9.07 6.26
CA LEU A 83 29.56 -7.72 6.64
C LEU A 83 29.98 -6.87 5.43
N SER A 84 30.65 -7.48 4.45
CA SER A 84 31.05 -6.83 3.20
C SER A 84 29.84 -6.59 2.29
N ALA A 85 28.92 -7.56 2.22
CA ALA A 85 27.67 -7.41 1.47
C ALA A 85 26.84 -6.23 2.00
N LEU A 86 26.71 -6.09 3.33
CA LEU A 86 26.06 -4.95 3.97
C LEU A 86 26.72 -3.61 3.62
N ASP A 87 28.06 -3.55 3.52
CA ASP A 87 28.76 -2.33 3.10
C ASP A 87 28.42 -1.93 1.66
N ILE A 88 28.39 -2.91 0.74
CA ILE A 88 28.04 -2.72 -0.67
C ILE A 88 26.58 -2.24 -0.79
N LEU A 89 25.65 -2.94 -0.13
CA LEU A 89 24.23 -2.60 -0.14
C LEU A 89 23.98 -1.21 0.45
N LYS A 90 24.65 -0.84 1.53
CA LYS A 90 24.58 0.52 2.09
C LYS A 90 24.97 1.59 1.05
N ARG A 91 25.96 1.33 0.20
CA ARG A 91 26.38 2.29 -0.85
C ARG A 91 25.40 2.33 -2.03
N GLN A 92 24.80 1.19 -2.40
CA GLN A 92 23.94 1.06 -3.57
C GLN A 92 22.46 1.36 -3.29
N THR A 93 22.00 1.24 -2.04
CA THR A 93 20.58 1.44 -1.69
C THR A 93 20.16 2.90 -1.92
N GLU A 94 19.22 3.13 -2.83
CA GLU A 94 18.69 4.47 -3.12
C GLU A 94 17.81 5.03 -1.98
N ASN A 95 16.98 4.17 -1.38
CA ASN A 95 16.07 4.57 -0.32
C ASN A 95 16.84 4.97 0.95
N ARG A 96 16.73 6.23 1.36
CA ARG A 96 17.48 6.80 2.50
C ARG A 96 17.21 6.08 3.82
N LYS A 97 15.95 5.68 4.07
CA LYS A 97 15.57 4.97 5.30
C LYS A 97 16.20 3.58 5.32
N LEU A 98 16.08 2.84 4.22
CA LEU A 98 16.66 1.52 4.09
C LEU A 98 18.19 1.58 4.20
N ARG A 99 18.84 2.57 3.57
CA ARG A 99 20.28 2.80 3.68
C ARG A 99 20.75 2.98 5.13
N LYS A 100 20.03 3.79 5.91
CA LYS A 100 20.34 4.02 7.33
C LYS A 100 20.18 2.73 8.14
N ILE A 101 19.14 1.95 7.86
CA ILE A 101 18.90 0.64 8.47
C ILE A 101 20.04 -0.32 8.13
N THR A 102 20.45 -0.42 6.86
CA THR A 102 21.57 -1.27 6.44
C THR A 102 22.88 -0.88 7.11
N ALA A 103 23.14 0.42 7.31
CA ALA A 103 24.30 0.89 8.06
C ALA A 103 24.25 0.47 9.54
N ASN A 104 23.10 0.62 10.20
CA ASN A 104 22.94 0.17 11.57
C ASN A 104 23.11 -1.35 11.70
N MET A 105 22.55 -2.13 10.76
CA MET A 105 22.71 -3.57 10.72
C MET A 105 24.19 -3.97 10.54
N GLN A 106 24.93 -3.26 9.68
CA GLN A 106 26.37 -3.47 9.50
C GLN A 106 27.11 -3.27 10.83
N ASP A 107 26.81 -2.19 11.56
CA ASP A 107 27.43 -1.91 12.86
C ASP A 107 27.09 -2.97 13.92
N GLU A 108 25.86 -3.49 13.93
CA GLU A 108 25.42 -4.54 14.86
C GLU A 108 26.08 -5.88 14.56
N VAL A 109 26.15 -6.26 13.29
CA VAL A 109 26.86 -7.48 12.84
C VAL A 109 28.36 -7.36 13.11
N GLN A 110 28.96 -6.19 12.91
CA GLN A 110 30.37 -5.94 13.25
C GLN A 110 30.65 -6.09 14.76
N LYS A 111 29.67 -5.81 15.62
CA LYS A 111 29.74 -6.02 17.07
C LYS A 111 29.50 -7.48 17.48
N GLY A 112 29.28 -8.38 16.52
CA GLY A 112 29.08 -9.81 16.75
C GLY A 112 27.63 -10.23 16.94
N GLN A 113 26.64 -9.37 16.66
CA GLN A 113 25.25 -9.82 16.57
C GLN A 113 25.01 -10.63 15.29
N SER A 114 24.05 -11.56 15.35
CA SER A 114 23.58 -12.26 14.16
C SER A 114 22.87 -11.29 13.21
N LEU A 115 22.86 -11.61 11.91
CA LEU A 115 22.17 -10.81 10.90
C LEU A 115 20.67 -10.75 11.19
N ASN A 116 20.06 -11.88 11.58
CA ASN A 116 18.66 -11.93 11.94
C ASN A 116 18.34 -11.02 13.13
N ALA A 117 19.16 -11.06 14.19
CA ALA A 117 18.98 -10.22 15.36
C ALA A 117 19.00 -8.73 14.99
N ALA A 118 19.96 -8.33 14.14
CA ALA A 118 20.04 -6.97 13.65
C ALA A 118 18.82 -6.55 12.81
N MET A 119 18.31 -7.44 11.95
CA MET A 119 17.07 -7.19 11.21
C MET A 119 15.83 -7.08 12.11
N ARG A 120 15.77 -7.87 13.18
CA ARG A 120 14.64 -7.85 14.14
C ARG A 120 14.55 -6.55 14.95
N ASN A 121 15.61 -5.72 14.98
CA ASN A 121 15.54 -4.36 15.52
C ASN A 121 14.74 -3.40 14.63
N HIS A 122 14.42 -3.81 13.40
CA HIS A 122 13.77 -3.00 12.37
C HIS A 122 12.47 -3.65 11.83
N LYS A 123 11.62 -4.17 12.73
CA LYS A 123 10.30 -4.78 12.41
C LYS A 123 9.32 -3.83 11.71
N ASP A 124 9.57 -2.52 11.75
CA ASP A 124 8.78 -1.52 11.03
C ASP A 124 9.06 -1.53 9.51
N VAL A 125 10.17 -2.14 9.09
CA VAL A 125 10.58 -2.28 7.69
C VAL A 125 10.60 -3.73 7.24
N PHE A 126 11.13 -4.65 8.04
CA PHE A 126 11.24 -6.06 7.67
C PHE A 126 10.02 -6.86 8.15
N PRO A 127 9.23 -7.45 7.23
CA PRO A 127 8.07 -8.25 7.60
C PRO A 127 8.44 -9.55 8.33
N ASP A 128 7.53 -10.07 9.17
CA ASP A 128 7.75 -11.32 9.92
C ASP A 128 8.14 -12.50 9.02
N ILE A 129 7.53 -12.63 7.83
CA ILE A 129 7.89 -13.68 6.86
C ILE A 129 9.38 -13.62 6.50
N MET A 130 9.91 -12.42 6.23
CA MET A 130 11.30 -12.20 5.89
C MET A 130 12.20 -12.55 7.08
N LEU A 131 11.86 -12.04 8.26
CA LEU A 131 12.64 -12.28 9.47
C LEU A 131 12.76 -13.77 9.78
N ASN A 132 11.68 -14.56 9.65
CA ASN A 132 11.74 -15.99 9.95
C ASN A 132 12.45 -16.81 8.86
N ILE A 133 12.32 -16.43 7.58
CA ILE A 133 13.05 -17.09 6.49
C ILE A 133 14.55 -16.83 6.60
N ILE A 134 14.96 -15.59 6.89
CA ILE A 134 16.38 -15.25 7.09
C ILE A 134 16.94 -15.93 8.35
N GLU A 135 16.15 -16.08 9.42
CA GLU A 135 16.57 -16.84 10.61
C GLU A 135 16.86 -18.31 10.28
N ALA A 136 15.95 -18.96 9.55
CA ALA A 136 16.16 -20.34 9.10
C ALA A 136 17.40 -20.46 8.20
N GLY A 137 17.60 -19.49 7.30
CA GLY A 137 18.80 -19.39 6.46
C GLY A 137 20.09 -19.21 7.26
N GLU A 138 20.07 -18.33 8.26
CA GLU A 138 21.22 -18.08 9.13
C GLU A 138 21.61 -19.33 9.92
N LEU A 139 20.63 -20.03 10.50
CA LEU A 139 20.87 -21.27 11.27
C LEU A 139 21.34 -22.44 10.40
N SER A 140 20.86 -22.53 9.17
CA SER A 140 21.23 -23.59 8.21
C SER A 140 22.47 -23.26 7.38
N GLY A 141 23.02 -22.04 7.52
CA GLY A 141 24.15 -21.58 6.72
C GLY A 141 23.80 -21.25 5.27
N ASN A 142 22.51 -21.17 4.92
CA ASN A 142 22.01 -20.97 3.57
C ASN A 142 21.24 -19.63 3.46
N LEU A 143 21.94 -18.54 3.75
CA LEU A 143 21.40 -17.19 3.69
C LEU A 143 21.10 -16.76 2.25
N GLU A 144 21.89 -17.21 1.28
CA GLU A 144 21.70 -16.94 -0.15
C GLU A 144 20.30 -17.34 -0.63
N ASP A 145 19.95 -18.63 -0.48
CA ASP A 145 18.63 -19.14 -0.88
C ASP A 145 17.49 -18.43 -0.14
N SER A 146 17.73 -18.06 1.12
CA SER A 146 16.73 -17.38 1.95
C SER A 146 16.44 -15.96 1.43
N PHE A 147 17.48 -15.21 1.04
CA PHE A 147 17.32 -13.92 0.40
C PHE A 147 16.73 -14.05 -1.01
N LEU A 148 17.12 -15.07 -1.79
CA LEU A 148 16.55 -15.33 -3.11
C LEU A 148 15.05 -15.62 -3.04
N LYS A 149 14.62 -16.51 -2.13
CA LYS A 149 13.21 -16.80 -1.87
C LYS A 149 12.42 -15.54 -1.54
N MET A 150 12.98 -14.67 -0.70
CA MET A 150 12.34 -13.40 -0.36
C MET A 150 12.29 -12.41 -1.51
N SER A 151 13.31 -12.38 -2.37
CA SER A 151 13.28 -11.60 -3.61
C SER A 151 12.10 -12.02 -4.48
N VAL A 152 12.01 -13.32 -4.81
CA VAL A 152 10.94 -13.89 -5.63
C VAL A 152 9.56 -13.64 -5.01
N HIS A 153 9.44 -13.76 -3.68
CA HIS A 153 8.21 -13.45 -2.96
C HIS A 153 7.76 -12.01 -3.21
N PHE A 154 8.65 -11.03 -3.00
CA PHE A 154 8.32 -9.62 -3.20
C PHE A 154 8.10 -9.25 -4.66
N GLU A 155 8.88 -9.79 -5.60
CA GLU A 155 8.67 -9.60 -7.05
C GLU A 155 7.27 -10.02 -7.47
N LYS A 156 6.89 -11.22 -7.04
CA LYS A 156 5.58 -11.74 -7.32
C LYS A 156 4.46 -10.91 -6.63
N GLU A 157 4.66 -10.43 -5.39
CA GLU A 157 3.70 -9.51 -4.72
C GLU A 157 3.55 -8.18 -5.49
N ILE A 158 4.66 -7.63 -5.99
CA ILE A 158 4.68 -6.42 -6.82
C ILE A 158 3.93 -6.66 -8.13
N ALA A 159 4.10 -7.82 -8.77
CA ALA A 159 3.40 -8.16 -10.00
C ALA A 159 1.88 -8.20 -9.80
N ILE A 160 1.40 -8.88 -8.75
CA ILE A 160 -0.03 -8.97 -8.42
C ILE A 160 -0.60 -7.58 -8.12
N THR A 161 0.04 -6.84 -7.20
CA THR A 161 -0.44 -5.52 -6.82
C THR A 161 -0.33 -4.50 -7.96
N GLY A 162 0.67 -4.67 -8.85
CA GLY A 162 0.85 -3.90 -10.07
C GLY A 162 -0.28 -4.13 -11.07
N LYS A 163 -0.65 -5.39 -11.32
CA LYS A 163 -1.81 -5.73 -12.17
C LYS A 163 -3.10 -5.10 -11.64
N ILE A 164 -3.39 -5.30 -10.35
CA ILE A 164 -4.58 -4.73 -9.70
C ILE A 164 -4.59 -3.20 -9.82
N LYS A 165 -3.48 -2.54 -9.46
CA LYS A 165 -3.40 -1.08 -9.52
C LYS A 165 -3.45 -0.55 -10.95
N GLY A 166 -2.84 -1.23 -11.91
CA GLY A 166 -2.84 -0.86 -13.32
C GLY A 166 -4.26 -0.77 -13.85
N SER A 167 -5.05 -1.84 -13.70
CA SER A 167 -6.44 -1.89 -14.15
C SER A 167 -7.33 -0.89 -13.42
N MET A 168 -7.14 -0.71 -12.10
CA MET A 168 -7.88 0.30 -11.34
C MET A 168 -7.52 1.74 -11.71
N THR A 169 -6.28 2.01 -12.11
CA THR A 169 -5.84 3.37 -12.48
C THR A 169 -6.61 3.85 -13.70
N TYR A 170 -6.77 3.00 -14.71
CA TYR A 170 -7.58 3.32 -15.89
C TYR A 170 -9.03 3.67 -15.53
N ALA A 171 -9.70 2.83 -14.72
CA ALA A 171 -11.07 3.09 -14.28
C ALA A 171 -11.24 4.40 -13.50
N ILE A 172 -10.27 4.73 -12.64
CA ILE A 172 -10.28 5.98 -11.87
C ILE A 172 -10.09 7.20 -12.79
N VAL A 173 -9.19 7.12 -13.78
CA VAL A 173 -8.98 8.21 -14.75
C VAL A 173 -10.24 8.45 -15.58
N LEU A 174 -10.89 7.39 -16.07
CA LEU A 174 -12.13 7.50 -16.84
C LEU A 174 -13.26 8.12 -16.01
N LEU A 175 -13.45 7.67 -14.76
CA LEU A 175 -14.44 8.24 -13.85
C LEU A 175 -14.14 9.71 -13.53
N PHE A 176 -12.87 10.06 -13.36
CA PHE A 176 -12.47 11.45 -13.13
C PHE A 176 -12.81 12.35 -14.33
N ILE A 177 -12.54 11.91 -15.56
CA ILE A 177 -12.92 12.62 -16.79
C ILE A 177 -14.44 12.75 -16.89
N ALA A 178 -15.18 11.68 -16.62
CA ALA A 178 -16.65 11.68 -16.64
C ALA A 178 -17.23 12.74 -15.67
N VAL A 179 -16.71 12.80 -14.45
CA VAL A 179 -17.11 13.80 -13.45
C VAL A 179 -16.78 15.22 -13.91
N ILE A 180 -15.61 15.45 -14.51
CA ILE A 180 -15.23 16.76 -15.07
C ILE A 180 -16.20 17.19 -16.17
N VAL A 181 -16.52 16.30 -17.12
CA VAL A 181 -17.43 16.61 -18.22
C VAL A 181 -18.82 16.98 -17.68
N ILE A 182 -19.35 16.18 -16.76
CA ILE A 182 -20.65 16.47 -16.12
C ILE A 182 -20.60 17.81 -15.37
N ALA A 183 -19.51 18.09 -14.64
CA ALA A 183 -19.35 19.35 -13.92
C ALA A 183 -19.31 20.55 -14.86
N ILE A 184 -18.59 20.48 -15.99
CA ILE A 184 -18.55 21.56 -16.99
C ILE A 184 -19.96 21.81 -17.56
N LEU A 185 -20.70 20.76 -17.89
CA LEU A 185 -22.06 20.90 -18.41
C LEU A 185 -22.99 21.55 -17.38
N LEU A 186 -22.96 21.09 -16.12
CA LEU A 186 -23.84 21.61 -15.07
C LEU A 186 -23.47 23.01 -14.60
N ILE A 187 -22.18 23.37 -14.54
CA ILE A 187 -21.72 24.67 -14.01
C ILE A 187 -21.67 25.73 -15.11
N GLY A 188 -21.26 25.36 -16.33
CA GLY A 188 -21.09 26.30 -17.43
C GLY A 188 -22.28 26.32 -18.39
N VAL A 189 -22.61 25.16 -18.96
CA VAL A 189 -23.54 25.08 -20.11
C VAL A 189 -24.99 25.29 -19.68
N VAL A 190 -25.48 24.50 -18.72
CA VAL A 190 -26.89 24.54 -18.28
C VAL A 190 -27.33 25.94 -17.80
N PRO A 191 -26.57 26.66 -16.95
CA PRO A 191 -26.99 27.98 -16.48
C PRO A 191 -27.04 29.03 -17.60
N ASN A 192 -26.15 28.94 -18.59
CA ASN A 192 -26.14 29.87 -19.72
C ASN A 192 -27.41 29.73 -20.57
N PHE A 193 -27.83 28.50 -20.85
CA PHE A 193 -29.09 28.25 -21.55
C PHE A 193 -30.29 28.75 -20.76
N VAL A 194 -30.29 28.59 -19.44
CA VAL A 194 -31.41 29.02 -18.61
C VAL A 194 -31.54 30.54 -18.57
N LYS A 195 -30.44 31.28 -18.47
CA LYS A 195 -30.46 32.74 -18.56
C LYS A 195 -31.09 33.23 -19.87
N MET A 196 -30.87 32.50 -20.97
CA MET A 196 -31.53 32.80 -22.25
C MET A 196 -33.04 32.54 -22.17
N PHE A 197 -33.48 31.43 -21.57
CA PHE A 197 -34.91 31.11 -21.43
C PHE A 197 -35.67 32.04 -20.48
N GLU A 198 -35.08 32.41 -19.34
CA GLU A 198 -35.71 33.36 -18.39
C GLU A 198 -35.94 34.74 -19.04
N SER A 199 -35.07 35.16 -19.96
CA SER A 199 -35.23 36.40 -20.70
C SER A 199 -36.35 36.36 -21.75
N SER A 200 -36.84 35.16 -22.11
CA SER A 200 -37.87 34.95 -23.13
C SER A 200 -39.29 34.83 -22.55
N GLY A 201 -39.44 34.84 -21.22
CA GLY A 201 -40.75 34.84 -20.53
C GLY A 201 -41.57 33.55 -20.65
N THR A 202 -41.01 32.48 -21.22
CA THR A 202 -41.66 31.18 -21.39
C THR A 202 -41.50 30.29 -20.17
N GLU A 203 -42.56 29.55 -19.79
CA GLU A 203 -42.48 28.63 -18.66
C GLU A 203 -41.58 27.44 -18.97
N LEU A 204 -40.57 27.23 -18.12
CA LEU A 204 -39.64 26.11 -18.26
C LEU A 204 -40.34 24.76 -18.02
N PRO A 205 -40.10 23.74 -18.88
CA PRO A 205 -40.54 22.37 -18.64
C PRO A 205 -40.04 21.78 -17.33
N GLY A 206 -40.76 20.79 -16.81
CA GLY A 206 -40.42 20.13 -15.54
C GLY A 206 -39.04 19.49 -15.52
N THR A 207 -38.59 18.93 -16.65
CA THR A 207 -37.25 18.33 -16.85
C THR A 207 -36.15 19.39 -16.70
N THR A 208 -36.31 20.55 -17.35
CA THR A 208 -35.40 21.71 -17.24
C THR A 208 -35.38 22.30 -15.83
N LYS A 209 -36.54 22.40 -15.16
CA LYS A 209 -36.65 22.85 -13.76
C LYS A 209 -35.93 21.90 -12.79
N LEU A 210 -36.01 20.59 -13.00
CA LEU A 210 -35.28 19.60 -12.19
C LEU A 210 -33.77 19.71 -12.42
N LEU A 211 -33.34 19.78 -13.69
CA LEU A 211 -31.94 19.94 -14.05
C LEU A 211 -31.34 21.22 -13.45
N LEU A 212 -32.11 22.29 -13.41
CA LEU A 212 -31.73 23.55 -12.77
C LEU A 212 -31.55 23.44 -11.26
N LYS A 213 -32.44 22.73 -10.57
CA LYS A 213 -32.28 22.48 -9.13
C LYS A 213 -31.00 21.69 -8.86
N ILE A 214 -30.69 20.71 -9.71
CA ILE A 214 -29.46 19.91 -9.60
C ILE A 214 -28.23 20.78 -9.89
N SER A 215 -28.21 21.53 -11.00
CA SER A 215 -27.13 22.44 -11.37
C SER A 215 -26.90 23.52 -10.31
N GLY A 216 -27.97 24.17 -9.83
CA GLY A 216 -27.92 25.16 -8.75
C GLY A 216 -27.43 24.56 -7.43
N GLY A 217 -27.84 23.33 -7.11
CA GLY A 217 -27.33 22.60 -5.95
C GLY A 217 -25.84 22.28 -6.06
N VAL A 218 -25.39 21.80 -7.21
CA VAL A 218 -23.97 21.48 -7.46
C VAL A 218 -23.11 22.75 -7.43
N THR A 219 -23.51 23.81 -8.13
CA THR A 219 -22.78 25.09 -8.16
C THR A 219 -22.73 25.78 -6.80
N LYS A 220 -23.83 25.76 -6.03
CA LYS A 220 -23.91 26.39 -4.71
C LYS A 220 -23.24 25.58 -3.61
N TYR A 221 -23.30 24.25 -3.67
CA TYR A 221 -22.84 23.36 -2.60
C TYR A 221 -21.69 22.43 -3.01
N TRP A 222 -20.92 22.74 -4.07
CA TRP A 222 -19.77 21.94 -4.49
C TRP A 222 -18.76 21.71 -3.35
N TYR A 223 -18.55 22.70 -2.48
CA TYR A 223 -17.69 22.59 -1.31
C TYR A 223 -18.25 21.60 -0.28
N LEU A 224 -19.58 21.48 -0.13
CA LEU A 224 -20.20 20.45 0.72
C LEU A 224 -20.06 19.06 0.12
N ILE A 225 -20.08 18.92 -1.21
CA ILE A 225 -19.82 17.64 -1.88
C ILE A 225 -18.38 17.20 -1.60
N LEU A 226 -17.40 18.09 -1.77
CA LEU A 226 -16.01 17.81 -1.45
C LEU A 226 -15.81 17.52 0.05
N LEU A 227 -16.44 18.31 0.93
CA LEU A 227 -16.41 18.07 2.38
C LEU A 227 -17.06 16.73 2.74
N GLY A 228 -18.13 16.33 2.05
CA GLY A 228 -18.80 15.04 2.22
C GLY A 228 -17.90 13.87 1.80
N ILE A 229 -17.25 13.97 0.64
CA ILE A 229 -16.25 12.97 0.19
C ILE A 229 -15.10 12.89 1.19
N PHE A 230 -14.56 14.05 1.61
CA PHE A 230 -13.48 14.10 2.59
C PHE A 230 -13.89 13.47 3.92
N SER A 231 -15.09 13.81 4.43
CA SER A 231 -15.64 13.26 5.67
C SER A 231 -15.88 11.76 5.57
N LEU A 232 -16.33 11.26 4.41
CA LEU A 232 -16.52 9.83 4.16
C LEU A 232 -15.17 9.10 4.16
N VAL A 233 -14.14 9.66 3.51
CA VAL A 233 -12.79 9.09 3.50
C VAL A 233 -12.17 9.08 4.90
N VAL A 234 -12.30 10.17 5.65
CA VAL A 234 -11.79 10.26 7.03
C VAL A 234 -12.57 9.33 7.95
N GLY A 235 -13.90 9.32 7.87
CA GLY A 235 -14.77 8.42 8.62
C GLY A 235 -14.44 6.95 8.36
N PHE A 236 -14.24 6.58 7.09
CA PHE A 236 -13.81 5.24 6.72
C PHE A 236 -12.42 4.89 7.28
N LYS A 237 -11.46 5.82 7.25
CA LYS A 237 -10.14 5.63 7.86
C LYS A 237 -10.22 5.47 9.38
N LEU A 238 -11.07 6.24 10.06
CA LEU A 238 -11.28 6.15 11.51
C LEU A 238 -11.96 4.83 11.90
N LEU A 239 -13.00 4.43 11.17
CA LEU A 239 -13.66 3.13 11.35
C LEU A 239 -12.66 1.97 11.18
N LYS A 240 -11.78 2.05 10.18
CA LYS A 240 -10.74 1.04 9.96
C LYS A 240 -9.69 0.98 11.09
N ARG A 241 -9.50 2.06 11.86
CA ARG A 241 -8.61 2.03 13.04
C ARG A 241 -9.23 1.26 14.21
N THR A 242 -10.55 1.24 14.32
CA THR A 242 -11.24 0.46 15.36
C THR A 242 -11.23 -1.03 15.05
N GLU A 243 -11.16 -1.88 16.07
CA GLU A 243 -11.12 -3.33 15.88
C GLU A 243 -12.43 -3.87 15.27
N ILE A 244 -13.56 -3.41 15.80
CA ILE A 244 -14.91 -3.76 15.32
C ILE A 244 -15.12 -3.25 13.88
N GLY A 245 -14.76 -1.99 13.61
CA GLY A 245 -14.95 -1.39 12.28
C GLY A 245 -14.08 -2.05 11.22
N SER A 246 -12.82 -2.38 11.52
CA SER A 246 -11.96 -3.12 10.59
C SER A 246 -12.46 -4.54 10.32
N LEU A 247 -12.95 -5.27 11.33
CA LEU A 247 -13.60 -6.58 11.14
C LEU A 247 -14.87 -6.47 10.28
N GLY A 248 -15.72 -5.48 10.55
CA GLY A 248 -16.94 -5.24 9.79
C GLY A 248 -16.66 -4.93 8.33
N ILE A 249 -15.70 -4.04 8.05
CA ILE A 249 -15.25 -3.71 6.69
C ILE A 249 -14.72 -4.95 5.98
N ASP A 250 -13.88 -5.74 6.67
CA ASP A 250 -13.29 -6.95 6.09
C ASP A 250 -14.34 -8.03 5.82
N LYS A 251 -15.40 -8.12 6.62
CA LYS A 251 -16.56 -8.99 6.37
C LYS A 251 -17.38 -8.50 5.18
N ILE A 252 -17.69 -7.19 5.12
CA ILE A 252 -18.45 -6.59 4.00
C ILE A 252 -17.73 -6.83 2.68
N LYS A 253 -16.41 -6.64 2.62
CA LYS A 253 -15.63 -6.90 1.41
C LYS A 253 -15.80 -8.33 0.88
N LEU A 254 -15.97 -9.31 1.76
CA LEU A 254 -16.16 -10.71 1.39
C LEU A 254 -17.60 -11.02 0.92
N MET A 255 -18.56 -10.16 1.25
CA MET A 255 -19.98 -10.34 0.91
C MET A 255 -20.39 -9.66 -0.40
N ILE A 256 -19.66 -8.61 -0.83
CA ILE A 256 -19.98 -7.91 -2.09
C ILE A 256 -19.78 -8.88 -3.26
N PRO A 257 -20.79 -9.09 -4.14
CA PRO A 257 -20.62 -9.92 -5.34
C PRO A 257 -19.46 -9.42 -6.20
N VAL A 258 -18.75 -10.33 -6.87
CA VAL A 258 -17.54 -10.06 -7.69
C VAL A 258 -16.32 -9.60 -6.88
N VAL A 259 -16.45 -8.54 -6.07
CA VAL A 259 -15.36 -8.02 -5.22
C VAL A 259 -14.97 -9.01 -4.12
N GLY A 260 -15.96 -9.66 -3.51
CA GLY A 260 -15.74 -10.66 -2.47
C GLY A 260 -15.05 -11.89 -3.00
N GLU A 261 -15.42 -12.35 -4.20
CA GLU A 261 -14.75 -13.47 -4.85
C GLU A 261 -13.28 -13.14 -5.17
N LEU A 262 -13.03 -11.98 -5.78
CA LEU A 262 -11.68 -11.47 -6.04
C LEU A 262 -10.86 -11.39 -4.76
N ASN A 263 -11.44 -10.84 -3.68
CA ASN A 263 -10.76 -10.71 -2.40
C ASN A 263 -10.45 -12.09 -1.78
N LYS A 264 -11.34 -13.07 -1.89
CA LYS A 264 -11.06 -14.45 -1.46
C LYS A 264 -9.88 -15.04 -2.25
N LYS A 265 -9.84 -14.88 -3.57
CA LYS A 265 -8.72 -15.36 -4.40
C LYS A 265 -7.39 -14.70 -4.01
N ILE A 266 -7.38 -13.38 -3.78
CA ILE A 266 -6.20 -12.64 -3.29
C ILE A 266 -5.70 -13.20 -1.97
N ILE A 267 -6.62 -13.45 -1.03
CA ILE A 267 -6.25 -13.96 0.30
C ILE A 267 -5.72 -15.40 0.20
N ILE A 268 -6.35 -16.26 -0.60
CA ILE A 268 -5.93 -17.66 -0.79
C ILE A 268 -4.59 -17.74 -1.51
N SER A 269 -4.38 -16.96 -2.60
CA SER A 269 -3.07 -16.86 -3.27
C SER A 269 -1.99 -16.48 -2.26
N ARG A 270 -2.23 -15.43 -1.46
CA ARG A 270 -1.28 -14.99 -0.44
C ARG A 270 -1.03 -16.05 0.62
N PHE A 271 -2.08 -16.69 1.14
CA PHE A 271 -1.97 -17.80 2.08
C PHE A 271 -1.07 -18.91 1.51
N ALA A 272 -1.35 -19.37 0.29
CA ALA A 272 -0.65 -20.47 -0.34
C ALA A 272 0.83 -20.15 -0.60
N ARG A 273 1.13 -18.95 -1.11
CA ARG A 273 2.50 -18.49 -1.36
C ARG A 273 3.33 -18.39 -0.09
N ILE A 274 2.78 -17.75 0.95
CA ILE A 274 3.50 -17.57 2.20
C ILE A 274 3.73 -18.92 2.87
N LEU A 275 2.69 -19.77 2.90
CA LEU A 275 2.82 -21.09 3.48
C LEU A 275 3.82 -21.95 2.69
N SER A 276 3.79 -21.90 1.35
CA SER A 276 4.77 -22.56 0.49
C SER A 276 6.19 -22.13 0.82
N SER A 277 6.47 -20.81 0.83
CA SER A 277 7.82 -20.30 1.12
C SER A 277 8.34 -20.69 2.51
N LEU A 278 7.47 -20.73 3.52
CA LEU A 278 7.84 -21.12 4.88
C LEU A 278 8.09 -22.62 4.98
N VAL A 279 7.23 -23.45 4.38
CA VAL A 279 7.39 -24.92 4.35
C VAL A 279 8.64 -25.30 3.54
N ALA A 280 8.89 -24.65 2.40
CA ALA A 280 10.11 -24.80 1.59
C ALA A 280 11.39 -24.42 2.36
N SER A 281 11.27 -23.63 3.42
CA SER A 281 12.38 -23.22 4.28
C SER A 281 12.54 -24.15 5.49
N GLY A 282 11.80 -25.26 5.51
CA GLY A 282 11.88 -26.29 6.56
C GLY A 282 11.17 -25.92 7.86
N LEU A 283 10.38 -24.84 7.90
CA LEU A 283 9.65 -24.48 9.11
C LEU A 283 8.53 -25.51 9.38
N PRO A 284 8.34 -25.94 10.64
CA PRO A 284 7.21 -26.77 11.02
C PRO A 284 5.88 -26.10 10.64
N LEU A 285 4.93 -26.89 10.13
CA LEU A 285 3.63 -26.39 9.64
C LEU A 285 2.90 -25.52 10.66
N PHE A 286 2.91 -25.91 11.94
CA PHE A 286 2.30 -25.14 13.02
C PHE A 286 2.89 -23.73 13.15
N THR A 287 4.21 -23.59 13.07
CA THR A 287 4.92 -22.30 13.11
C THR A 287 4.66 -21.50 11.84
N ALA A 288 4.65 -22.17 10.68
CA ALA A 288 4.34 -21.52 9.41
C ALA A 288 2.92 -20.91 9.41
N LEU A 289 1.92 -21.63 9.91
CA LEU A 289 0.55 -21.15 10.05
C LEU A 289 0.43 -19.96 11.01
N GLU A 290 1.22 -19.94 12.09
CA GLU A 290 1.30 -18.76 12.96
C GLU A 290 1.72 -17.51 12.18
N ILE A 291 2.80 -17.63 11.40
CA ILE A 291 3.30 -16.51 10.61
C ILE A 291 2.25 -16.11 9.58
N VAL A 292 1.70 -17.07 8.83
CA VAL A 292 0.67 -16.83 7.81
C VAL A 292 -0.53 -16.07 8.38
N SER A 293 -1.02 -16.44 9.57
CA SER A 293 -2.14 -15.73 10.22
C SER A 293 -1.88 -14.24 10.41
N LYS A 294 -0.62 -13.85 10.63
CA LYS A 294 -0.21 -12.45 10.83
C LYS A 294 -0.16 -11.65 9.53
N VAL A 295 -0.03 -12.32 8.37
CA VAL A 295 0.24 -11.67 7.06
C VAL A 295 -0.79 -11.97 5.95
N VAL A 296 -1.68 -12.95 6.13
CA VAL A 296 -2.71 -13.40 5.16
C VAL A 296 -3.63 -12.28 4.66
N GLY A 297 -3.74 -11.20 5.44
CA GLY A 297 -4.62 -10.08 5.11
C GLY A 297 -6.08 -10.45 5.32
N ASN A 298 -6.91 -9.46 5.68
CA ASN A 298 -8.29 -9.65 6.15
C ASN A 298 -8.38 -10.34 7.53
N LYS A 299 -9.04 -9.65 8.48
CA LYS A 299 -9.17 -10.14 9.86
C LYS A 299 -10.05 -11.40 10.01
N VAL A 300 -10.99 -11.63 9.09
CA VAL A 300 -11.83 -12.84 9.08
C VAL A 300 -10.99 -14.06 8.73
N TYR A 301 -10.17 -13.97 7.68
CA TYR A 301 -9.25 -15.05 7.31
C TYR A 301 -8.13 -15.25 8.34
N ARG A 302 -7.65 -14.20 9.00
CA ARG A 302 -6.72 -14.34 10.13
C ARG A 302 -7.26 -15.30 11.19
N ARG A 303 -8.50 -15.08 11.66
CA ARG A 303 -9.14 -15.95 12.65
C ARG A 303 -9.35 -17.37 12.14
N ALA A 304 -9.70 -17.52 10.86
CA ALA A 304 -9.81 -18.84 10.23
C ALA A 304 -8.47 -19.57 10.24
N VAL A 305 -7.37 -18.91 9.85
CA VAL A 305 -6.01 -19.50 9.87
C VAL A 305 -5.54 -19.78 11.30
N GLU A 306 -5.87 -18.94 12.28
CA GLU A 306 -5.61 -19.22 13.70
C GLU A 306 -6.35 -20.48 14.18
N THR A 307 -7.59 -20.67 13.72
CA THR A 307 -8.37 -21.89 14.00
C THR A 307 -7.73 -23.10 13.33
N VAL A 308 -7.33 -22.99 12.05
CA VAL A 308 -6.61 -24.05 11.33
C VAL A 308 -5.32 -24.44 12.06
N ARG A 309 -4.55 -23.45 12.51
CA ARG A 309 -3.32 -23.67 13.30
C ARG A 309 -3.62 -24.45 14.58
N ALA A 310 -4.65 -24.06 15.33
CA ALA A 310 -5.04 -24.74 16.57
C ALA A 310 -5.43 -26.20 16.29
N SER A 311 -6.27 -26.46 15.27
CA SER A 311 -6.66 -27.79 14.84
C SER A 311 -5.45 -28.66 14.46
N VAL A 312 -4.49 -28.13 13.70
CA VAL A 312 -3.24 -28.83 13.36
C VAL A 312 -2.40 -29.12 14.62
N GLY A 313 -2.34 -28.18 15.57
CA GLY A 313 -1.68 -28.38 16.86
C GLY A 313 -2.32 -29.49 17.71
N HIS A 314 -3.61 -29.77 17.51
CA HIS A 314 -4.33 -30.88 18.14
C HIS A 314 -4.21 -32.21 17.36
N GLY A 315 -3.43 -32.25 16.29
CA GLY A 315 -3.14 -33.47 15.53
C GLY A 315 -4.06 -33.71 14.32
N LEU A 316 -4.92 -32.75 13.96
CA LEU A 316 -5.66 -32.81 12.70
C LEU A 316 -4.73 -32.55 11.50
N THR A 317 -5.06 -33.15 10.36
CA THR A 317 -4.37 -32.86 9.11
C THR A 317 -4.69 -31.43 8.64
N LEU A 318 -3.83 -30.84 7.81
CA LEU A 318 -4.08 -29.49 7.27
C LEU A 318 -5.39 -29.46 6.50
N THR A 319 -5.64 -30.50 5.72
CA THR A 319 -6.87 -30.65 4.94
C THR A 319 -8.11 -30.66 5.83
N GLN A 320 -8.11 -31.45 6.91
CA GLN A 320 -9.23 -31.53 7.86
C GLN A 320 -9.50 -30.18 8.50
N ALA A 321 -8.44 -29.52 8.99
CA ALA A 321 -8.54 -28.21 9.63
C ALA A 321 -9.09 -27.14 8.68
N LEU A 322 -8.73 -27.17 7.39
CA LEU A 322 -9.26 -26.24 6.40
C LEU A 322 -10.75 -26.49 6.11
N ILE A 323 -11.18 -27.75 6.05
CA ILE A 323 -12.58 -28.14 5.84
C ILE A 323 -13.46 -27.61 6.98
N GLU A 324 -13.02 -27.74 8.24
CA GLU A 324 -13.77 -27.26 9.41
C GLU A 324 -14.07 -25.76 9.37
N THR A 325 -13.20 -24.96 8.75
CA THR A 325 -13.42 -23.51 8.68
C THR A 325 -14.40 -23.07 7.60
N ASP A 326 -14.65 -23.86 6.56
CA ASP A 326 -15.47 -23.52 5.38
C ASP A 326 -15.14 -22.16 4.71
N MET A 327 -13.92 -21.66 4.93
CA MET A 327 -13.47 -20.36 4.39
C MET A 327 -12.67 -20.49 3.10
N PHE A 328 -12.18 -21.70 2.79
CA PHE A 328 -11.31 -21.96 1.64
C PHE A 328 -12.11 -22.54 0.47
N MET A 329 -11.67 -22.24 -0.75
CA MET A 329 -12.34 -22.77 -1.94
C MET A 329 -12.12 -24.28 -2.05
N LYS A 330 -13.12 -25.01 -2.54
CA LYS A 330 -13.08 -26.49 -2.65
C LYS A 330 -11.83 -26.98 -3.39
N MET A 331 -11.47 -26.32 -4.47
CA MET A 331 -10.27 -26.64 -5.25
C MET A 331 -8.97 -26.48 -4.43
N THR A 332 -8.88 -25.43 -3.61
CA THR A 332 -7.73 -25.22 -2.70
C THR A 332 -7.59 -26.38 -1.73
N VAL A 333 -8.69 -26.75 -1.07
CA VAL A 333 -8.71 -27.85 -0.09
C VAL A 333 -8.35 -29.18 -0.75
N GLN A 334 -8.89 -29.46 -1.94
CA GLN A 334 -8.59 -30.67 -2.70
C GLN A 334 -7.13 -30.75 -3.14
N MET A 335 -6.56 -29.66 -3.63
CA MET A 335 -5.15 -29.62 -3.98
C MET A 335 -4.27 -29.85 -2.76
N ILE A 336 -4.54 -29.14 -1.65
CA ILE A 336 -3.80 -29.34 -0.39
C ILE A 336 -3.88 -30.79 0.07
N LYS A 337 -5.03 -31.43 -0.03
CA LYS A 337 -5.18 -32.87 0.24
C LYS A 337 -4.22 -33.71 -0.58
N VAL A 338 -4.17 -33.50 -1.90
CA VAL A 338 -3.24 -34.21 -2.78
C VAL A 338 -1.79 -33.93 -2.38
N GLY A 339 -1.46 -32.69 -2.03
CA GLY A 339 -0.12 -32.32 -1.56
C GLY A 339 0.26 -32.97 -0.23
N GLU A 340 -0.69 -33.12 0.68
CA GLU A 340 -0.53 -33.78 1.98
C GLU A 340 -0.38 -35.29 1.81
N ASP A 341 -1.27 -35.93 1.04
CA ASP A 341 -1.26 -37.37 0.76
C ASP A 341 0.01 -37.82 0.00
N THR A 342 0.56 -36.95 -0.85
CA THR A 342 1.78 -37.24 -1.63
C THR A 342 3.07 -36.73 -0.99
N GLY A 343 2.98 -36.02 0.15
CA GLY A 343 4.14 -35.39 0.78
C GLY A 343 4.76 -34.24 -0.01
N ARG A 344 4.03 -33.68 -0.99
CA ARG A 344 4.50 -32.61 -1.90
C ARG A 344 3.81 -31.27 -1.65
N LEU A 345 3.51 -30.98 -0.39
CA LEU A 345 2.71 -29.82 0.03
C LEU A 345 3.28 -28.48 -0.48
N GLU A 346 4.59 -28.27 -0.39
CA GLU A 346 5.26 -27.07 -0.91
C GLU A 346 4.91 -26.82 -2.39
N SER A 347 5.20 -27.79 -3.26
CA SER A 347 4.99 -27.64 -4.71
C SER A 347 3.52 -27.45 -5.08
N VAL A 348 2.61 -28.02 -4.30
CA VAL A 348 1.17 -27.86 -4.49
C VAL A 348 0.72 -26.46 -4.06
N LEU A 349 1.20 -25.97 -2.91
CA LEU A 349 0.89 -24.62 -2.44
C LEU A 349 1.40 -23.54 -3.40
N ASP A 350 2.59 -23.72 -3.99
CA ASP A 350 3.10 -22.79 -5.01
C ASP A 350 2.19 -22.77 -6.25
N LYS A 351 1.77 -23.95 -6.75
CA LYS A 351 0.81 -24.06 -7.87
C LYS A 351 -0.55 -23.44 -7.56
N ILE A 352 -1.05 -23.59 -6.33
CA ILE A 352 -2.27 -22.91 -5.88
C ILE A 352 -2.10 -21.39 -5.98
N GLY A 353 -0.95 -20.89 -5.53
CA GLY A 353 -0.59 -19.47 -5.65
C GLY A 353 -0.64 -19.00 -7.10
N ASP A 354 0.10 -19.67 -7.99
CA ASP A 354 0.19 -19.31 -9.40
C ASP A 354 -1.18 -19.37 -10.11
N PHE A 355 -1.98 -20.41 -9.85
CA PHE A 355 -3.34 -20.53 -10.39
C PHE A 355 -4.22 -19.35 -9.97
N TYR A 356 -4.23 -19.00 -8.67
CA TYR A 356 -5.05 -17.89 -8.22
C TYR A 356 -4.53 -16.53 -8.68
N ASP A 357 -3.22 -16.38 -8.93
CA ASP A 357 -2.68 -15.13 -9.48
C ASP A 357 -3.12 -14.90 -10.93
N GLU A 358 -3.25 -15.96 -11.71
CA GLU A 358 -3.83 -15.91 -13.05
C GLU A 358 -5.32 -15.56 -12.99
N GLU A 359 -6.09 -16.24 -12.13
CA GLU A 359 -7.51 -15.94 -11.91
C GLU A 359 -7.74 -14.52 -11.40
N ILE A 360 -6.88 -14.00 -10.51
CA ILE A 360 -6.95 -12.61 -10.02
C ILE A 360 -6.72 -11.64 -11.18
N ALA A 361 -5.76 -11.92 -12.06
CA ALA A 361 -5.48 -11.07 -13.22
C ALA A 361 -6.69 -11.03 -14.17
N GLU A 362 -7.22 -12.20 -14.52
CA GLU A 362 -8.39 -12.33 -15.41
C GLU A 362 -9.63 -11.67 -14.81
N GLN A 363 -9.91 -11.90 -13.53
CA GLN A 363 -11.04 -11.26 -12.86
C GLN A 363 -10.90 -9.76 -12.76
N THR A 364 -9.70 -9.26 -12.51
CA THR A 364 -9.44 -7.82 -12.48
C THR A 364 -9.72 -7.21 -13.85
N GLU A 365 -9.29 -7.85 -14.93
CA GLU A 365 -9.56 -7.41 -16.29
C GLU A 365 -11.06 -7.42 -16.62
N LYS A 366 -11.78 -8.50 -16.28
CA LYS A 366 -13.24 -8.60 -16.43
C LYS A 366 -13.98 -7.51 -15.66
N VAL A 367 -13.57 -7.21 -14.44
CA VAL A 367 -14.17 -6.13 -13.63
C VAL A 367 -13.93 -4.79 -14.32
N THR A 368 -12.70 -4.52 -14.76
CA THR A 368 -12.37 -3.26 -15.43
C THR A 368 -13.07 -3.11 -16.77
N SER A 369 -13.18 -4.17 -17.58
CA SER A 369 -13.85 -4.11 -18.89
C SER A 369 -15.35 -3.92 -18.78
N LEU A 370 -16.01 -4.43 -17.74
CA LEU A 370 -17.43 -4.18 -17.48
C LEU A 370 -17.71 -2.76 -16.97
N MET A 371 -16.74 -2.12 -16.30
CA MET A 371 -16.88 -0.74 -15.83
C MET A 371 -17.00 0.25 -17.00
N GLU A 372 -16.34 0.00 -18.13
CA GLU A 372 -16.34 0.93 -19.27
C GLU A 372 -17.73 1.08 -19.92
N PRO A 373 -18.42 0.01 -20.36
CA PRO A 373 -19.79 0.11 -20.88
C PRO A 373 -20.77 0.69 -19.86
N ALA A 374 -20.59 0.39 -18.57
CA ALA A 374 -21.43 0.93 -17.52
C ALA A 374 -21.24 2.46 -17.40
N LEU A 375 -20.00 2.94 -17.40
CA LEU A 375 -19.69 4.37 -17.34
C LEU A 375 -20.17 5.12 -18.59
N ILE A 376 -19.97 4.56 -19.78
CA ILE A 376 -20.47 5.14 -21.03
C ILE A 376 -21.99 5.20 -21.03
N SER A 377 -22.65 4.14 -20.57
CA SER A 377 -24.12 4.11 -20.47
C SER A 377 -24.65 5.16 -19.50
N VAL A 378 -24.01 5.31 -18.33
CA VAL A 378 -24.35 6.38 -17.36
C VAL A 378 -24.12 7.76 -17.97
N LEU A 379 -23.00 7.99 -18.66
CA LEU A 379 -22.72 9.25 -19.35
C LEU A 379 -23.75 9.55 -20.43
N ALA A 380 -24.13 8.56 -21.25
CA ALA A 380 -25.13 8.71 -22.29
C ALA A 380 -26.50 9.09 -21.71
N VAL A 381 -26.91 8.46 -20.60
CA VAL A 381 -28.16 8.79 -19.91
C VAL A 381 -28.10 10.21 -19.33
N VAL A 382 -27.01 10.58 -18.66
CA VAL A 382 -26.85 11.90 -18.04
C VAL A 382 -26.79 13.01 -19.08
N ILE A 383 -25.97 12.84 -20.12
CA ILE A 383 -25.85 13.82 -21.21
C ILE A 383 -27.16 13.89 -21.99
N GLY A 384 -27.79 12.75 -22.31
CA GLY A 384 -29.08 12.71 -22.98
C GLY A 384 -30.16 13.44 -22.19
N PHE A 385 -30.21 13.24 -20.87
CA PHE A 385 -31.11 13.97 -19.97
C PHE A 385 -30.85 15.49 -20.00
N ILE A 386 -29.59 15.91 -20.01
CA ILE A 386 -29.21 17.33 -20.11
C ILE A 386 -29.67 17.92 -21.44
N VAL A 387 -29.36 17.24 -22.56
CA VAL A 387 -29.71 17.70 -23.90
C VAL A 387 -31.22 17.81 -24.07
N LEU A 388 -31.98 16.78 -23.70
CA LEU A 388 -33.45 16.81 -23.77
C LEU A 388 -34.05 17.94 -22.93
N SER A 389 -33.49 18.18 -21.73
CA SER A 389 -33.92 19.27 -20.86
C SER A 389 -33.65 20.66 -21.45
N ILE A 390 -32.65 20.79 -22.34
CA ILE A 390 -32.35 22.06 -23.03
C ILE A 390 -33.18 22.20 -24.32
N VAL A 391 -33.28 21.14 -25.11
CA VAL A 391 -33.94 21.17 -26.43
C VAL A 391 -35.45 21.34 -26.31
N GLN A 392 -36.09 20.72 -25.31
CA GLN A 392 -37.55 20.80 -25.15
C GLN A 392 -38.06 22.25 -25.06
N PRO A 393 -37.52 23.15 -24.20
CA PRO A 393 -37.94 24.55 -24.19
C PRO A 393 -37.57 25.33 -25.47
N MET A 394 -36.55 24.91 -26.23
CA MET A 394 -36.24 25.55 -27.52
C MET A 394 -37.36 25.39 -28.54
N PHE A 395 -38.01 24.21 -28.60
CA PHE A 395 -39.15 24.00 -29.50
C PHE A 395 -40.35 24.88 -29.12
N GLY A 396 -40.64 25.02 -27.83
CA GLY A 396 -41.72 25.89 -27.36
C GLY A 396 -41.51 27.37 -27.72
N MET A 397 -40.26 27.84 -27.78
CA MET A 397 -39.93 29.19 -28.25
C MET A 397 -40.12 29.38 -29.76
N MET A 398 -39.78 28.37 -30.57
CA MET A 398 -40.02 28.44 -32.02
C MET A 398 -41.51 28.55 -32.35
N GLU A 399 -42.38 27.89 -31.59
CA GLU A 399 -43.85 27.98 -31.73
C GLU A 399 -44.45 29.30 -31.23
N THR A 400 -43.74 30.07 -30.40
CA THR A 400 -44.22 31.39 -29.93
C THR A 400 -43.71 32.56 -30.75
N ILE A 401 -42.66 32.36 -31.55
CA ILE A 401 -42.03 33.37 -32.41
C ILE A 401 -42.49 33.24 -33.89
N GLY A 402 -42.96 32.06 -34.30
CA GLY A 402 -43.69 31.85 -35.55
C GLY A 402 -45.19 31.96 -35.33
#